data_AF-A0A0F8XQZ6-F1
#
_entry.id   AF-A0A0F8XQZ6-F1
#
_cell.length_a   1.000
_cell.length_b   1.000
_cell.length_c   1.000
_cell.angle_alpha   90.00
_cell.angle_beta   90.00
_cell.angle_gamma   90.00
#
_symmetry.space_group_name_H-M   'P 1'
#
loop_
_entity.id
_entity.type
_entity.pdbx_description
1 polymer ?
#
loop_
_entity_poly.entity_id
_entity_poly.type
_entity_poly.pdbx_seq_one_letter_code
_entity_poly.pdbx_strand_id
1 'polypeptide(L)'
;MRELRGERIDIIPWIEDLRMLIARALSPATIERVGIVEEEKTAMVVVADQHLSVAIGKKGQNVRLAMKLTGWDIDIMSETEYSKIKMEEAEQVFGAGGEGGEAPSEDEEAPVEDVEEASGETDEDAEETPAEVDEEVSDEEASDEEASDETGEDAEDSAEEEPEA
;
A
#
# COMPACT_ATOMS: atom_id res chain seq x y z
N MET A 1 24.59 14.01 9.76
CA MET A 1 23.64 12.90 9.51
C MET A 1 24.15 12.03 8.37
N ARG A 2 25.02 11.07 8.67
CA ARG A 2 25.54 10.06 7.71
C ARG A 2 25.65 8.72 8.43
N GLU A 3 24.56 8.28 9.06
CA GLU A 3 24.58 7.12 9.96
C GLU A 3 24.02 5.84 9.33
N LEU A 4 23.30 5.95 8.22
CA LEU A 4 22.63 4.79 7.59
C LEU A 4 23.13 4.42 6.20
N ARG A 5 24.18 5.09 5.69
CA ARG A 5 24.80 4.78 4.37
C ARG A 5 23.80 4.68 3.19
N GLY A 6 22.61 5.28 3.30
CA GLY A 6 21.56 5.22 2.27
C GLY A 6 20.61 4.02 2.38
N GLU A 7 20.56 3.31 3.51
CA GLU A 7 19.56 2.27 3.74
C GLU A 7 18.14 2.87 3.84
N ARG A 8 17.16 2.20 3.22
CA ARG A 8 15.75 2.59 3.25
C ARG A 8 15.11 2.06 4.52
N ILE A 9 14.47 2.94 5.29
CA ILE A 9 13.75 2.61 6.52
C ILE A 9 12.27 2.89 6.30
N ASP A 10 11.45 1.90 6.60
CA ASP A 10 10.00 2.04 6.66
C ASP A 10 9.55 1.89 8.11
N ILE A 11 8.69 2.82 8.57
CA ILE A 11 8.16 2.83 9.94
C ILE A 11 6.71 2.38 9.89
N ILE A 12 6.41 1.29 10.60
CA ILE A 12 5.07 0.68 10.62
C ILE A 12 4.58 0.65 12.07
N PRO A 13 3.37 1.17 12.36
CA PRO A 13 2.79 1.04 13.69
C PRO A 13 2.49 -0.43 13.98
N TRP A 14 2.75 -0.86 15.23
CA TRP A 14 2.35 -2.18 15.69
C TRP A 14 0.83 -2.28 15.78
N ILE A 15 0.28 -3.41 15.34
CA ILE A 15 -1.16 -3.69 15.31
C ILE A 15 -1.36 -5.14 15.78
N GLU A 16 -2.37 -5.37 16.62
CA GLU A 16 -2.68 -6.70 17.17
C GLU A 16 -3.29 -7.65 16.11
N ASP A 17 -4.08 -7.11 15.18
CA ASP A 17 -4.61 -7.87 14.05
C ASP A 17 -3.48 -8.26 13.10
N LEU A 18 -3.24 -9.57 12.99
CA LEU A 18 -2.18 -10.13 12.18
C LEU A 18 -2.37 -9.89 10.68
N ARG A 19 -3.59 -9.91 10.15
CA ARG A 19 -3.84 -9.63 8.73
C ARG A 19 -3.45 -8.20 8.40
N MET A 20 -3.84 -7.27 9.29
CA MET A 20 -3.49 -5.86 9.14
C MET A 20 -1.99 -5.62 9.30
N LEU A 21 -1.35 -6.29 10.27
CA LEU A 21 0.09 -6.19 10.50
C LEU A 21 0.88 -6.68 9.28
N ILE A 22 0.54 -7.86 8.74
CA ILE A 22 1.15 -8.41 7.52
C ILE A 22 0.93 -7.45 6.36
N ALA A 23 -0.26 -6.87 6.25
CA ALA A 23 -0.56 -5.95 5.18
C ALA A 23 0.30 -4.68 5.22
N ARG A 24 0.54 -4.14 6.41
CA ARG A 24 1.43 -2.99 6.60
C ARG A 24 2.91 -3.38 6.46
N ALA A 25 3.28 -4.59 6.85
CA ALA A 25 4.65 -5.12 6.74
C ALA A 25 5.17 -5.20 5.30
N LEU A 26 4.29 -5.35 4.32
CA LEU A 26 4.65 -5.43 2.90
C LEU A 26 4.56 -4.07 2.17
N SER A 27 4.25 -2.98 2.88
CA SER A 27 4.30 -1.61 2.35
C SER A 27 5.65 -1.37 1.65
N PRO A 28 5.69 -0.82 0.42
CA PRO A 28 4.65 -0.04 -0.27
C PRO A 28 3.68 -0.84 -1.17
N ALA A 29 3.69 -2.17 -1.12
CA ALA A 29 2.78 -2.96 -1.97
C ALA A 29 1.33 -2.91 -1.46
N THR A 30 0.38 -2.69 -2.37
CA THR A 30 -1.05 -2.80 -2.08
C THR A 30 -1.47 -4.26 -2.12
N ILE A 31 -2.13 -4.70 -1.05
CA ILE A 31 -2.58 -6.09 -0.89
C ILE A 31 -4.09 -6.14 -1.07
N GLU A 32 -4.55 -7.17 -1.78
CA GLU A 32 -5.97 -7.40 -2.01
C GLU A 32 -6.55 -8.35 -0.97
N ARG A 33 -5.83 -9.44 -0.65
CA ARG A 33 -6.31 -10.45 0.30
C ARG A 33 -5.18 -11.00 1.16
N VAL A 34 -5.52 -11.34 2.41
CA VAL A 34 -4.61 -12.02 3.34
C VAL A 34 -5.33 -13.22 3.95
N GLY A 35 -4.89 -14.42 3.58
CA GLY A 35 -5.24 -15.69 4.21
C GLY A 35 -4.21 -16.02 5.30
N ILE A 36 -4.68 -16.56 6.43
CA ILE A 36 -3.82 -16.99 7.53
C ILE A 36 -4.15 -18.45 7.80
N VAL A 37 -3.11 -19.28 7.81
CA VAL A 37 -3.18 -20.69 8.17
C VAL A 37 -2.46 -20.83 9.51
N GLU A 38 -3.24 -20.80 10.59
CA GLU A 38 -2.70 -20.81 11.96
C GLU A 38 -1.95 -22.10 12.29
N GLU A 39 -2.36 -23.22 11.67
CA GLU A 39 -1.77 -24.55 11.87
C GLU A 39 -0.30 -24.61 11.41
N GLU A 40 0.01 -23.95 10.30
CA GLU A 40 1.34 -23.96 9.69
C GLU A 40 2.17 -22.70 10.02
N LYS A 41 1.56 -21.71 10.67
CA LYS A 41 2.11 -20.36 10.85
C LYS A 41 2.50 -19.69 9.53
N THR A 42 1.69 -19.94 8.52
CA THR A 42 1.86 -19.41 7.17
C THR A 42 0.75 -18.42 6.86
N ALA A 43 1.11 -17.33 6.19
CA ALA A 43 0.20 -16.34 5.66
C ALA A 43 0.30 -16.32 4.14
N MET A 44 -0.84 -16.47 3.49
CA MET A 44 -0.96 -16.41 2.04
C MET A 44 -1.49 -15.03 1.65
N VAL A 45 -0.72 -14.32 0.84
CA VAL A 45 -1.02 -12.94 0.46
C VAL A 45 -1.27 -12.89 -1.03
N VAL A 46 -2.41 -12.32 -1.41
CA VAL A 46 -2.78 -12.11 -2.81
C VAL A 46 -2.62 -10.63 -3.14
N VAL A 47 -1.87 -10.35 -4.20
CA VAL A 47 -1.62 -9.00 -4.72
C VAL A 47 -1.97 -8.93 -6.20
N ALA A 48 -2.23 -7.73 -6.70
CA ALA A 48 -2.33 -7.51 -8.14
C ALA A 48 -1.00 -7.89 -8.84
N ASP A 49 -1.06 -8.40 -10.06
CA ASP A 49 0.13 -8.84 -10.81
C ASP A 49 1.19 -7.72 -10.95
N GLN A 50 0.75 -6.47 -11.03
CA GLN A 50 1.61 -5.29 -11.11
C GLN A 50 2.42 -5.05 -9.83
N HIS A 51 1.90 -5.45 -8.67
CA HIS A 51 2.53 -5.24 -7.37
C HIS A 51 3.35 -6.43 -6.87
N LEU A 52 3.27 -7.60 -7.53
CA LEU A 52 3.98 -8.82 -7.14
C LEU A 52 5.50 -8.59 -6.96
N SER A 53 6.13 -7.92 -7.91
CA SER A 53 7.57 -7.63 -7.87
C SER A 53 7.97 -6.73 -6.68
N VAL A 54 7.12 -5.74 -6.37
CA VAL A 54 7.35 -4.79 -5.27
C VAL A 54 7.12 -5.46 -3.92
N ALA A 55 6.08 -6.30 -3.81
CA ALA A 55 5.75 -7.05 -2.61
C ALA A 55 6.87 -8.02 -2.22
N ILE A 56 7.44 -8.74 -3.19
CA ILE A 56 8.61 -9.61 -2.96
C ILE A 56 9.85 -8.77 -2.65
N GLY A 57 10.06 -7.69 -3.41
CA GLY A 57 11.22 -6.81 -3.30
C GLY A 57 12.50 -7.42 -3.90
N LYS A 58 13.56 -6.60 -4.01
CA LYS A 58 14.83 -7.02 -4.61
C LYS A 58 15.42 -8.21 -3.85
N LYS A 59 15.60 -9.36 -4.52
CA LYS A 59 16.07 -10.62 -3.90
C LYS A 59 15.18 -11.11 -2.73
N GLY A 60 13.90 -10.77 -2.72
CA GLY A 60 13.00 -11.16 -1.64
C GLY A 60 13.26 -10.41 -0.33
N GLN A 61 13.92 -9.25 -0.38
CA GLN A 61 14.26 -8.50 0.84
C GLN A 61 13.01 -8.05 1.59
N ASN A 62 11.98 -7.58 0.89
CA ASN A 62 10.79 -7.04 1.52
C ASN A 62 10.01 -8.14 2.26
N VAL A 63 9.68 -9.23 1.55
CA VAL A 63 9.00 -10.38 2.16
C VAL A 63 9.80 -10.98 3.32
N ARG A 64 11.13 -11.07 3.21
CA ARG A 64 11.98 -11.59 4.30
C ARG A 64 12.02 -10.67 5.52
N LEU A 65 11.92 -9.36 5.33
CA LEU A 65 11.79 -8.41 6.44
C LEU A 65 10.40 -8.51 7.08
N ALA A 66 9.34 -8.63 6.28
CA ALA A 66 7.99 -8.83 6.77
C ALA A 66 7.84 -10.14 7.58
N MET A 67 8.42 -11.25 7.13
CA MET A 67 8.46 -12.51 7.88
C MET A 67 9.18 -12.35 9.23
N LYS A 68 10.29 -11.59 9.27
CA LYS A 68 11.02 -11.33 10.51
C LYS A 68 10.26 -10.42 11.45
N LEU A 69 9.52 -9.44 10.92
CA LEU A 69 8.72 -8.49 11.70
C LEU A 69 7.51 -9.18 12.33
N THR A 70 6.82 -10.03 11.56
CA THR A 70 5.59 -10.71 11.97
C THR A 70 5.86 -12.02 12.71
N GLY A 71 6.95 -12.71 12.38
CA GLY A 71 7.24 -14.06 12.86
C GLY A 71 6.48 -15.17 12.13
N TRP A 72 5.87 -14.86 10.98
CA TRP A 72 5.10 -15.79 10.15
C TRP A 72 5.81 -16.04 8.83
N ASP A 73 5.61 -17.22 8.25
CA ASP A 73 6.01 -17.46 6.87
C ASP A 73 4.99 -16.79 5.94
N ILE A 74 5.46 -16.05 4.94
CA ILE A 74 4.60 -15.24 4.07
C ILE A 74 4.81 -15.67 2.62
N ASP A 75 3.78 -16.26 2.03
CA ASP A 75 3.76 -16.57 0.61
C ASP A 75 2.96 -15.50 -0.15
N ILE A 76 3.49 -15.04 -1.28
CA ILE A 76 2.91 -13.95 -2.06
C ILE A 76 2.65 -14.45 -3.47
N MET A 77 1.39 -14.42 -3.88
CA MET A 77 0.93 -14.83 -5.21
C MET A 77 0.08 -13.73 -5.85
N SER A 78 -0.01 -13.77 -7.18
CA SER A 78 -0.88 -12.84 -7.90
C SER A 78 -2.34 -13.28 -7.88
N GLU A 79 -3.27 -12.34 -8.09
CA GLU A 79 -4.69 -12.66 -8.22
C GLU A 79 -4.97 -13.68 -9.34
N THR A 80 -4.23 -13.58 -10.46
CA THR A 80 -4.36 -14.53 -11.58
C THR A 80 -3.90 -15.94 -11.21
N GLU A 81 -2.85 -16.07 -10.39
CA GLU A 81 -2.38 -17.36 -9.91
C GLU A 81 -3.33 -17.95 -8.87
N TYR A 82 -3.77 -17.12 -7.92
CA TYR A 82 -4.75 -17.51 -6.90
C TYR A 82 -6.07 -18.02 -7.53
N SER A 83 -6.56 -17.34 -8.56
CA SER A 83 -7.80 -17.73 -9.26
C SER A 83 -7.67 -19.07 -9.98
N LYS A 84 -6.50 -19.36 -10.57
CA LYS A 84 -6.24 -20.66 -11.22
C LYS A 84 -6.22 -21.79 -10.20
N ILE A 85 -5.48 -21.62 -9.10
CA ILE A 85 -5.40 -22.63 -8.03
C ILE A 85 -6.81 -22.91 -7.49
N LYS A 86 -7.60 -21.87 -7.21
CA LYS A 86 -8.96 -22.01 -6.72
C LYS A 86 -9.88 -22.76 -7.71
N MET A 87 -9.75 -22.50 -9.01
CA MET A 87 -10.54 -23.17 -10.04
C MET A 87 -10.15 -24.65 -10.18
N GLU A 88 -8.85 -24.96 -10.14
CA GLU A 88 -8.34 -26.34 -10.18
C GLU A 88 -8.75 -27.15 -8.94
N GLU A 89 -8.75 -26.54 -7.75
CA GLU A 89 -9.24 -27.18 -6.53
C GLU A 89 -10.75 -27.44 -6.60
N ALA A 90 -11.53 -26.49 -7.13
CA ALA A 90 -12.96 -26.68 -7.32
C ALA A 90 -13.26 -27.83 -8.30
N GLU A 91 -12.53 -27.93 -9.41
CA GLU A 91 -12.69 -29.02 -10.38
C GLU A 91 -12.34 -30.39 -9.78
N GLN A 92 -11.29 -30.47 -8.95
CA GLN A 92 -10.92 -31.73 -8.29
C GLN A 92 -11.93 -32.20 -7.24
N VAL A 93 -12.57 -31.26 -6.52
CA VAL A 93 -13.61 -31.59 -5.53
C VAL A 93 -14.94 -31.94 -6.21
N PHE A 94 -15.29 -31.29 -7.32
CA PHE A 94 -16.51 -31.59 -8.09
C PHE A 94 -16.35 -32.80 -9.03
N GLY A 95 -15.13 -33.15 -9.44
CA GLY A 95 -14.87 -34.25 -10.38
C GLY A 95 -14.94 -35.67 -9.78
N ALA A 96 -15.02 -35.80 -8.45
CA ALA A 96 -15.00 -37.11 -7.77
C ALA A 96 -16.39 -37.66 -7.38
N GLY A 97 -17.49 -36.97 -7.69
CA GLY A 97 -18.82 -37.50 -7.38
C GLY A 97 -19.99 -36.73 -7.97
N GLY A 98 -20.61 -37.30 -9.01
CA GLY A 98 -22.01 -37.02 -9.34
C GLY A 98 -22.22 -36.21 -10.61
N GLU A 99 -22.85 -36.87 -11.59
CA GLU A 99 -23.54 -36.23 -12.70
C GLU A 99 -24.46 -35.08 -12.24
N GLY A 100 -24.38 -33.95 -12.93
CA GLY A 100 -25.44 -32.94 -12.99
C GLY A 100 -25.20 -31.67 -12.18
N GLY A 101 -24.93 -30.57 -12.87
CA GLY A 101 -25.00 -29.23 -12.29
C GLY A 101 -24.35 -28.18 -13.18
N GLU A 102 -25.19 -27.45 -13.89
CA GLU A 102 -24.89 -26.36 -14.83
C GLU A 102 -23.77 -25.39 -14.41
N ALA A 103 -23.00 -24.98 -15.41
CA ALA A 103 -22.15 -23.79 -15.35
C ALA A 103 -23.00 -22.58 -14.95
N PRO A 104 -22.54 -21.71 -14.03
CA PRO A 104 -23.15 -20.40 -13.90
C PRO A 104 -22.73 -19.58 -15.12
N SER A 105 -23.65 -19.43 -16.06
CA SER A 105 -23.59 -18.42 -17.11
C SER A 105 -23.48 -17.04 -16.45
N GLU A 106 -22.48 -16.29 -16.88
CA GLU A 106 -22.45 -14.83 -16.78
C GLU A 106 -23.72 -14.27 -17.45
N ASP A 107 -24.71 -13.84 -16.67
CA ASP A 107 -25.69 -12.80 -17.00
C ASP A 107 -26.70 -12.73 -15.83
N GLU A 108 -26.56 -11.75 -14.93
CA GLU A 108 -27.76 -11.13 -14.37
C GLU A 108 -27.44 -9.68 -13.98
N GLU A 109 -28.02 -8.79 -14.80
CA GLU A 109 -28.10 -7.35 -14.62
C GLU A 109 -28.64 -6.98 -13.23
N ALA A 110 -28.18 -5.83 -12.74
CA ALA A 110 -28.66 -5.19 -11.53
C ALA A 110 -30.18 -4.93 -11.57
N PRO A 111 -30.86 -4.98 -10.42
CA PRO A 111 -31.96 -4.06 -10.15
C PRO A 111 -31.49 -2.96 -9.21
N VAL A 112 -31.48 -1.74 -9.75
CA VAL A 112 -31.59 -0.51 -8.98
C VAL A 112 -32.95 -0.53 -8.25
N GLU A 113 -32.94 -0.46 -6.92
CA GLU A 113 -34.15 -0.09 -6.18
C GLU A 113 -34.06 1.39 -5.82
N ASP A 114 -34.66 2.20 -6.67
CA ASP A 114 -35.19 3.51 -6.34
C ASP A 114 -36.27 3.34 -5.24
N VAL A 115 -36.03 3.94 -4.08
CA VAL A 115 -37.12 4.33 -3.16
C VAL A 115 -37.10 5.85 -3.07
N GLU A 116 -38.03 6.44 -3.79
CA GLU A 116 -38.42 7.85 -3.71
C GLU A 116 -39.02 8.19 -2.34
N GLU A 117 -38.70 9.43 -1.95
CA GLU A 117 -39.29 10.36 -1.00
C GLU A 117 -40.55 9.97 -0.21
N ALA A 118 -40.44 10.14 1.11
CA ALA A 118 -41.55 10.59 1.94
C ALA A 118 -41.18 11.94 2.57
N SER A 119 -41.81 12.99 2.06
CA SER A 119 -41.77 14.37 2.53
C SER A 119 -42.93 14.66 3.51
N GLY A 120 -42.70 15.62 4.43
CA GLY A 120 -43.70 16.32 5.25
C GLY A 120 -43.54 16.11 6.77
N GLU A 121 -42.81 16.97 7.49
CA GLU A 121 -43.31 18.15 8.27
C GLU A 121 -44.15 17.73 9.48
N THR A 122 -43.91 18.04 10.77
CA THR A 122 -43.52 19.24 11.56
C THR A 122 -43.43 18.74 13.03
N ASP A 123 -42.75 19.30 14.04
CA ASP A 123 -42.85 20.64 14.62
C ASP A 123 -41.84 20.75 15.81
N GLU A 124 -41.24 21.92 15.96
CA GLU A 124 -40.79 22.66 17.17
C GLU A 124 -40.27 21.95 18.45
N ASP A 125 -39.00 22.20 18.82
CA ASP A 125 -38.50 22.80 20.09
C ASP A 125 -36.95 22.89 20.00
N ALA A 126 -36.30 24.04 19.75
CA ALA A 126 -36.02 25.20 20.61
C ALA A 126 -34.93 24.99 21.70
N GLU A 127 -34.08 26.02 21.83
CA GLU A 127 -32.92 26.26 22.74
C GLU A 127 -31.55 25.70 22.32
N GLU A 128 -30.73 26.52 21.64
CA GLU A 128 -29.68 27.43 22.19
C GLU A 128 -28.46 26.67 22.75
N THR A 129 -27.26 26.78 22.16
CA THR A 129 -26.40 27.98 22.21
C THR A 129 -25.28 27.89 21.15
N PRO A 130 -24.85 29.01 20.54
CA PRO A 130 -23.66 29.07 19.70
C PRO A 130 -22.43 29.45 20.55
N ALA A 131 -21.32 28.73 20.37
CA ALA A 131 -20.02 29.19 20.83
C ALA A 131 -19.06 29.18 19.64
N GLU A 132 -19.01 30.34 18.99
CA GLU A 132 -17.92 30.77 18.14
C GLU A 132 -16.64 30.89 19.01
N VAL A 133 -15.56 30.24 18.60
CA VAL A 133 -14.21 30.73 18.89
C VAL A 133 -13.43 30.74 17.59
N ASP A 134 -13.35 31.95 17.09
CA ASP A 134 -12.40 32.50 16.15
C ASP A 134 -10.97 32.33 16.68
N GLU A 135 -10.09 31.71 15.90
CA GLU A 135 -8.66 32.00 15.93
C GLU A 135 -8.20 32.25 14.49
N GLU A 136 -8.43 33.48 14.02
CA GLU A 136 -7.49 34.14 13.12
C GLU A 136 -6.31 34.69 13.94
N VAL A 137 -5.10 34.34 13.53
CA VAL A 137 -3.88 35.17 13.33
C VAL A 137 -2.70 34.20 13.19
N SER A 138 -1.71 34.36 12.33
CA SER A 138 -1.22 35.53 11.60
C SER A 138 -0.36 35.02 10.45
N ASP A 139 -0.69 35.50 9.26
CA ASP A 139 0.17 35.59 8.10
C ASP A 139 1.30 36.59 8.42
N GLU A 140 2.57 36.19 8.28
CA GLU A 140 3.68 37.14 8.21
C GLU A 140 4.56 36.78 7.02
N GLU A 141 4.23 37.44 5.91
CA GLU A 141 5.03 37.61 4.71
C GLU A 141 6.32 38.42 4.98
N ALA A 142 7.43 37.97 4.42
CA ALA A 142 8.52 38.81 3.89
C ALA A 142 9.25 37.95 2.84
N SER A 143 9.12 38.19 1.51
CA SER A 143 9.69 39.30 0.74
C SER A 143 11.17 39.53 1.10
N ASP A 144 12.16 39.63 0.22
CA ASP A 144 12.21 39.81 -1.22
C ASP A 144 13.70 39.79 -1.60
N GLU A 145 13.96 39.42 -2.85
CA GLU A 145 15.00 39.95 -3.75
C GLU A 145 16.51 40.05 -3.40
N GLU A 146 17.27 39.46 -4.33
CA GLU A 146 18.49 39.93 -5.01
C GLU A 146 19.83 40.07 -4.25
N ALA A 147 20.79 39.24 -4.71
CA ALA A 147 22.13 39.72 -5.01
C ALA A 147 22.79 38.84 -6.08
N SER A 148 22.76 39.36 -7.31
CA SER A 148 23.78 39.15 -8.34
C SER A 148 25.16 39.56 -7.83
N ASP A 149 26.21 38.79 -8.16
CA ASP A 149 27.56 39.28 -8.54
C ASP A 149 28.40 38.07 -8.93
N GLU A 150 28.70 37.86 -10.20
CA GLU A 150 29.82 38.45 -10.95
C GLU A 150 31.07 37.54 -10.92
N THR A 151 31.68 37.55 -12.09
CA THR A 151 32.80 36.83 -12.68
C THR A 151 34.15 36.89 -11.94
N GLY A 152 35.05 36.00 -12.36
CA GLY A 152 36.49 36.03 -12.09
C GLY A 152 37.01 34.60 -11.99
N GLU A 153 37.42 33.93 -13.06
CA GLU A 153 38.61 34.23 -13.88
C GLU A 153 39.86 34.33 -13.00
N ASP A 154 40.63 33.24 -12.95
CA ASP A 154 42.10 33.21 -12.81
C ASP A 154 42.48 31.72 -12.74
N ALA A 155 43.05 31.15 -13.80
CA ALA A 155 44.42 31.33 -14.27
C ALA A 155 45.28 30.16 -13.80
N GLU A 156 45.93 29.57 -14.79
CA GLU A 156 47.12 28.73 -14.76
C GLU A 156 47.78 28.41 -13.40
N ASP A 157 48.06 27.13 -13.18
CA ASP A 157 49.45 26.77 -12.88
C ASP A 157 49.80 25.37 -13.45
N SER A 158 50.56 25.42 -14.54
CA SER A 158 51.84 24.73 -14.75
C SER A 158 52.01 23.37 -14.07
N ALA A 159 52.08 22.29 -14.85
CA ALA A 159 53.34 21.70 -15.30
C ALA A 159 54.21 21.21 -14.13
N GLU A 160 54.36 19.89 -14.00
CA GLU A 160 55.67 19.22 -14.16
C GLU A 160 55.41 17.80 -14.69
N GLU A 161 55.71 17.61 -15.97
CA GLU A 161 56.40 16.43 -16.52
C GLU A 161 57.48 15.95 -15.52
N GLU A 162 57.82 14.68 -15.33
CA GLU A 162 58.27 13.69 -16.33
C GLU A 162 58.67 12.37 -15.56
N PRO A 163 59.34 11.34 -16.14
CA PRO A 163 58.72 10.10 -16.59
C PRO A 163 59.31 8.80 -15.98
N GLU A 164 58.78 7.68 -16.51
CA GLU A 164 59.29 6.29 -16.62
C GLU A 164 60.52 5.81 -15.83
N ALA A 165 60.34 4.67 -15.15
CA ALA A 165 61.24 3.50 -15.20
C ALA A 165 60.46 2.21 -14.88
#